data_AF-A0A2U1N1N0-F1
#
_entry.id   AF-A0A2U1N1N0-F1
#
_cell.length_a   1.000
_cell.length_b   1.000
_cell.length_c   1.000
_cell.angle_alpha   90.00
_cell.angle_beta   90.00
_cell.angle_gamma   90.00
#
_symmetry.space_group_name_H-M   'P 1'
#
loop_
_entity.id
_entity.type
_entity.pdbx_description
1 polymer ?
#
loop_
_entity_poly.entity_id
_entity_poly.type
_entity_poly.pdbx_seq_one_letter_code
_entity_poly.pdbx_strand_id
1 'polypeptide(L)'
;MTNGVIHSKASKSLKRPPYLEMISNAILTLKERNGSSHYAIRKFIQDKYKDHLPANFKKMLLIHLKKFVASDKLVKVKASYKLPSAAKPKSKPAAETE
;
A
#
# COMPACT_ATOMS: atom_id res chain seq x y z
N MET A 1 4.12 -7.52 27.32
CA MET A 1 3.57 -6.99 26.05
C MET A 1 4.75 -6.64 25.16
N THR A 2 5.21 -7.56 24.31
CA THR A 2 6.45 -7.37 23.52
C THR A 2 6.18 -6.63 22.23
N ASN A 3 6.86 -5.50 22.08
CA ASN A 3 6.87 -4.60 20.93
C ASN A 3 7.33 -5.32 19.64
N GLY A 4 6.43 -5.45 18.68
CA GLY A 4 6.74 -5.94 17.33
C GLY A 4 7.11 -4.79 16.39
N VAL A 5 8.25 -4.16 16.62
CA VAL A 5 8.84 -3.18 15.69
C VAL A 5 9.54 -3.94 14.57
N ILE A 6 8.82 -4.21 13.49
CA ILE A 6 9.42 -4.66 12.22
C ILE A 6 9.87 -3.44 11.41
N HIS A 7 11.08 -2.93 11.70
CA HIS A 7 11.86 -2.12 10.77
C HIS A 7 13.15 -2.88 10.42
N SER A 8 13.02 -3.93 9.59
CA SER A 8 14.18 -4.68 9.13
C SER A 8 14.94 -3.91 8.05
N LYS A 9 16.14 -3.47 8.45
CA LYS A 9 17.37 -3.21 7.67
C LYS A 9 17.44 -1.98 6.75
N ALA A 10 18.31 -1.07 7.16
CA ALA A 10 18.75 0.13 6.46
C ALA A 10 19.52 -0.17 5.15
N SER A 11 19.21 0.62 4.12
CA SER A 11 20.13 1.00 3.04
C SER A 11 20.06 2.52 2.91
N LYS A 12 21.04 3.19 3.49
CA LYS A 12 21.26 4.63 3.40
C LYS A 12 21.71 4.97 1.97
N SER A 13 20.77 5.27 1.07
CA SER A 13 20.96 6.10 -0.15
C SER A 13 19.79 5.90 -1.13
N LEU A 14 18.61 6.40 -0.77
CA LEU A 14 17.65 6.93 -1.73
C LEU A 14 16.95 8.06 -0.98
N LYS A 15 16.97 9.29 -1.50
CA LYS A 15 16.18 10.42 -0.97
C LYS A 15 14.65 10.19 -1.06
N ARG A 16 14.22 8.94 -1.27
CA ARG A 16 12.86 8.52 -1.62
C ARG A 16 12.37 7.58 -0.53
N PRO A 17 11.25 7.88 0.15
CA PRO A 17 10.67 6.95 1.11
C PRO A 17 10.28 5.63 0.42
N PRO A 18 10.37 4.49 1.12
CA PRO A 18 9.97 3.20 0.56
C PRO A 18 8.49 3.23 0.13
N TYR A 19 8.17 2.57 -0.99
CA TYR A 19 6.80 2.55 -1.51
C TYR A 19 5.77 2.00 -0.52
N LEU A 20 6.17 1.05 0.32
CA LEU A 20 5.30 0.52 1.36
C LEU A 20 4.85 1.61 2.33
N GLU A 21 5.76 2.50 2.73
CA GLU A 21 5.48 3.60 3.64
C GLU A 21 4.63 4.68 2.97
N MET A 22 4.91 5.02 1.70
CA MET A 22 4.07 5.93 0.92
C MET A 22 2.63 5.41 0.77
N ILE A 23 2.47 4.11 0.48
CA ILE A 23 1.16 3.47 0.33
C ILE A 23 0.44 3.39 1.68
N SER A 24 1.15 3.01 2.75
CA SER A 24 0.57 2.92 4.10
C SER A 24 0.10 4.29 4.58
N ASN A 25 0.92 5.34 4.41
CA ASN A 25 0.54 6.71 4.69
C ASN A 25 -0.67 7.17 3.87
N ALA A 26 -0.73 6.81 2.58
CA ALA A 26 -1.89 7.12 1.75
C ALA A 26 -3.17 6.49 2.30
N ILE A 27 -3.15 5.20 2.63
CA ILE A 27 -4.31 4.48 3.18
C ILE A 27 -4.73 5.07 4.53
N LEU A 28 -3.76 5.36 5.41
CA LEU A 28 -4.01 5.96 6.73
C LEU A 28 -4.57 7.38 6.64
N THR A 29 -4.16 8.15 5.63
CA THR A 29 -4.63 9.53 5.45
C THR A 29 -6.00 9.58 4.79
N LEU A 30 -6.24 8.74 3.78
CA LEU A 30 -7.48 8.74 3.02
C LEU A 30 -8.65 8.08 3.80
N LYS A 31 -8.35 7.21 4.78
CA LYS A 31 -9.34 6.58 5.69
C LYS A 31 -10.61 6.05 5.00
N GLU A 32 -10.47 5.53 3.78
CA GLU A 32 -11.63 5.07 3.01
C GLU A 32 -12.18 3.75 3.56
N ARG A 33 -13.51 3.65 3.67
CA ARG A 33 -14.22 2.50 4.29
C ARG A 33 -13.81 1.14 3.71
N ASN A 34 -13.58 1.07 2.40
CA ASN A 34 -13.21 -0.18 1.69
C ASN A 34 -11.70 -0.24 1.35
N GLY A 35 -10.88 0.65 1.94
CA GLY A 35 -9.51 0.88 1.52
C GLY A 35 -9.42 1.80 0.30
N SER A 36 -8.21 2.22 -0.02
CA SER A 36 -7.94 3.20 -1.06
C SER A 36 -7.66 2.51 -2.39
N SER A 37 -8.27 3.00 -3.46
CA SER A 37 -7.98 2.51 -4.82
C SER A 37 -6.56 2.85 -5.25
N HIS A 38 -6.04 2.14 -6.26
CA HIS A 38 -4.71 2.47 -6.81
C HIS A 38 -4.67 3.92 -7.31
N TYR A 39 -5.79 4.46 -7.80
CA TYR A 39 -5.91 5.83 -8.28
C TYR A 39 -5.80 6.83 -7.13
N ALA A 40 -6.51 6.59 -6.03
CA ALA A 40 -6.48 7.44 -4.85
C ALA A 40 -5.07 7.44 -4.21
N ILE A 41 -4.45 6.26 -4.07
CA ILE A 41 -3.07 6.12 -3.57
C ILE A 41 -2.09 6.85 -4.51
N ARG A 42 -2.24 6.65 -5.83
CA ARG A 42 -1.42 7.33 -6.84
C ARG A 42 -1.53 8.84 -6.71
N LYS A 43 -2.74 9.38 -6.62
CA LYS A 43 -2.99 10.82 -6.48
C LYS A 43 -2.36 11.35 -5.20
N PHE A 44 -2.58 10.68 -4.07
CA PHE A 44 -1.99 11.08 -2.79
C PHE A 44 -0.46 11.11 -2.83
N ILE A 45 0.16 10.06 -3.35
CA ILE A 45 1.62 9.98 -3.47
C ILE A 45 2.12 11.06 -4.44
N GLN A 46 1.42 11.23 -5.56
CA GLN A 46 1.74 12.27 -6.53
C GLN A 46 1.61 13.65 -5.91
N ASP A 47 0.65 13.91 -5.01
CA ASP A 47 0.52 15.22 -4.38
C ASP A 47 1.55 15.48 -3.27
N LYS A 48 1.88 14.44 -2.49
CA LYS A 48 2.81 14.55 -1.34
C LYS A 48 4.30 14.44 -1.69
N TYR A 49 4.65 13.70 -2.75
CA TYR A 49 6.04 13.33 -3.06
C TYR A 49 6.47 13.72 -4.48
N LYS A 50 5.88 14.79 -5.06
CA LYS A 50 6.13 15.28 -6.44
C LYS A 50 7.61 15.27 -6.81
N ASP A 51 8.45 15.80 -5.92
CA ASP A 51 9.88 16.04 -6.16
C ASP A 51 10.74 14.76 -6.15
N HIS A 52 10.18 13.64 -5.66
CA HIS A 52 10.90 12.38 -5.48
C HIS A 52 10.39 11.25 -6.38
N LEU A 53 9.43 11.55 -7.25
CA LEU A 53 8.76 10.56 -8.09
C LEU A 53 9.48 10.38 -9.43
N PRO A 54 9.94 9.17 -9.76
CA PRO A 54 10.42 8.88 -11.10
C PRO A 54 9.25 8.95 -12.11
N ALA A 55 9.53 9.31 -13.36
CA ALA A 55 8.51 9.36 -14.43
C ALA A 55 7.70 8.04 -14.57
N ASN A 56 8.35 6.91 -14.24
CA ASN A 56 7.78 5.57 -14.30
C ASN A 56 7.01 5.14 -13.04
N PHE A 57 6.77 6.04 -12.06
CA PHE A 57 6.20 5.64 -10.78
C PHE A 57 4.82 4.97 -10.91
N LYS A 58 4.01 5.39 -11.89
CA LYS A 58 2.65 4.86 -12.10
C LYS A 58 2.68 3.34 -12.31
N LYS A 59 3.62 2.87 -13.13
CA LYS A 59 3.85 1.44 -13.38
C LYS A 59 4.45 0.76 -12.15
N MET A 60 5.44 1.39 -11.51
CA MET A 60 6.10 0.86 -10.31
C MET A 60 5.13 0.68 -9.14
N LEU A 61 4.20 1.63 -8.95
CA LEU A 61 3.17 1.56 -7.92
C LEU A 61 2.30 0.32 -8.11
N LEU A 62 1.86 0.04 -9.35
CA LEU A 62 1.05 -1.15 -9.64
C LEU A 62 1.83 -2.45 -9.38
N ILE A 63 3.10 -2.51 -9.78
CA ILE A 63 3.98 -3.66 -9.50
C ILE A 63 4.11 -3.85 -7.99
N HIS A 64 4.36 -2.77 -7.24
CA HIS A 64 4.53 -2.82 -5.80
C HIS A 64 3.23 -3.20 -5.06
N LEU A 65 2.08 -2.68 -5.47
CA LEU A 65 0.78 -3.09 -4.92
C LEU A 65 0.56 -4.61 -5.09
N LYS A 66 0.83 -5.15 -6.28
CA LYS A 66 0.76 -6.61 -6.51
C LYS A 66 1.73 -7.38 -5.62
N LYS A 67 2.99 -6.92 -5.52
CA LYS A 67 4.01 -7.55 -4.66
C LYS A 67 3.63 -7.52 -3.18
N PHE A 68 3.06 -6.42 -2.68
CA PHE A 68 2.66 -6.29 -1.28
C PHE A 68 1.40 -7.06 -0.95
N VAL A 69 0.48 -7.23 -1.91
CA VAL A 69 -0.64 -8.17 -1.77
C VAL A 69 -0.13 -9.61 -1.73
N ALA A 70 0.82 -9.98 -2.59
CA ALA A 70 1.43 -11.31 -2.57
C ALA A 70 2.30 -11.57 -1.32
N SER A 71 2.77 -10.51 -0.65
CA SER A 71 3.54 -10.59 0.60
C SER A 71 2.66 -10.46 1.86
N ASP A 72 1.33 -10.48 1.70
CA ASP A 72 0.33 -10.29 2.77
C ASP A 72 0.48 -8.99 3.57
N LYS A 73 1.19 -8.00 3.03
CA LYS A 73 1.36 -6.66 3.63
C LYS A 73 0.21 -5.72 3.31
N LEU A 74 -0.56 -6.02 2.27
CA LEU A 74 -1.77 -5.32 1.87
C LEU A 74 -2.85 -6.33 1.53
N VAL A 75 -4.10 -6.00 1.84
CA VAL A 75 -5.26 -6.79 1.44
C VAL A 75 -5.93 -6.09 0.26
N LYS A 76 -6.11 -6.82 -0.85
CA LYS A 76 -6.90 -6.35 -1.99
C LYS A 76 -8.38 -6.60 -1.71
N VAL A 77 -9.20 -5.56 -1.81
CA VAL A 77 -10.67 -5.62 -1.70
C VAL A 77 -11.26 -5.07 -2.99
N LYS A 78 -11.71 -5.95 -3.88
CA LYS A 78 -12.13 -5.60 -5.25
C LYS A 78 -11.04 -4.78 -5.98
N ALA A 79 -11.25 -3.48 -6.19
CA ALA A 79 -10.31 -2.56 -6.83
C ALA A 79 -9.51 -1.68 -5.84
N SER A 80 -9.71 -1.89 -4.54
CA SER A 80 -9.09 -1.12 -3.45
C SER A 80 -8.07 -1.94 -2.67
N TYR A 81 -7.19 -1.24 -1.95
CA TYR A 81 -6.15 -1.81 -1.12
C TYR A 81 -6.27 -1.25 0.30
N LYS A 82 -6.20 -2.13 1.30
CA LYS A 82 -6.21 -1.76 2.71
C LYS A 82 -5.03 -2.38 3.45
N LEU A 83 -4.65 -1.77 4.55
CA LEU A 83 -3.69 -2.37 5.48
C LEU A 83 -4.36 -3.58 6.16
N PRO A 84 -3.63 -4.70 6.37
CA PRO A 84 -4.14 -5.81 7.15
C PRO A 84 -4.37 -5.31 8.58
N SER A 85 -5.62 -5.33 9.03
CA SER A 85 -5.91 -5.16 10.45
C SER A 85 -5.38 -6.39 11.17
N ALA A 86 -4.65 -6.20 12.28
CA ALA A 86 -4.15 -7.30 13.11
C ALA A 86 -5.27 -8.22 13.67
N ALA A 87 -6.54 -7.89 13.42
CA ALA A 87 -7.68 -8.74 13.69
C ALA A 87 -7.94 -9.74 12.55
N LYS A 88 -7.23 -10.88 12.64
CA LYS A 88 -7.58 -12.22 12.11
C LYS A 88 -7.76 -12.45 10.59
N PRO A 89 -7.33 -13.62 10.08
CA PRO A 89 -7.42 -13.97 8.67
C PRO A 89 -8.82 -14.44 8.30
N LYS A 90 -9.08 -14.48 6.99
CA LYS A 90 -10.22 -15.07 6.26
C LYS A 90 -11.27 -14.07 5.79
N SER A 91 -11.21 -13.75 4.50
CA SER A 91 -12.33 -14.11 3.63
C SER A 91 -11.85 -14.33 2.19
N LYS A 92 -12.25 -15.49 1.68
CA LYS A 92 -12.17 -15.97 0.30
C LYS A 92 -12.54 -14.90 -0.73
N PRO A 93 -12.04 -15.00 -1.98
CA PRO A 93 -12.56 -14.21 -3.07
C PRO A 93 -14.00 -14.64 -3.35
N ALA A 94 -14.97 -13.80 -3.02
CA ALA A 94 -16.31 -13.88 -3.61
C ALA A 94 -16.30 -12.99 -4.86
N ALA A 95 -16.05 -13.63 -6.00
CA ALA A 95 -16.36 -13.11 -7.32
C ALA A 95 -17.33 -14.11 -7.95
N GLU A 96 -18.63 -13.85 -7.83
CA GLU A 96 -19.69 -14.38 -8.68
C GLU A 96 -20.93 -13.47 -8.57
N THR A 97 -21.81 -13.56 -9.57
CA THR A 97 -23.03 -12.78 -9.87
C THR A 97 -22.82 -11.43 -10.56
N GLU A 98 -23.38 -11.13 -11.72
CA GLU A 98 -24.06 -11.87 -12.81
C GLU A 98 -23.96 -10.96 -14.04
#